data_AF-A0A3D3M7M2-F1
#
_entry.id   AF-A0A3D3M7M2-F1
#
_cell.length_a   1.000
_cell.length_b   1.000
_cell.length_c   1.000
_cell.angle_alpha   90.00
_cell.angle_beta   90.00
_cell.angle_gamma   90.00
#
_symmetry.space_group_name_H-M   'P 1'
#
loop_
_entity.id
_entity.type
_entity.pdbx_description
1 polymer ?
#
loop_
_entity_poly.entity_id
_entity_poly.type
_entity_poly.pdbx_seq_one_letter_code
_entity_poly.pdbx_strand_id
1 'polypeptide(L)'
;NYGAGSSRDWAAKAQALLGVKAVVARSIERIHRSNLIGMGVIPLQFRDGQSVDDLKLDGSEMLDFVGLDDLQVGDNPVLLVIRRADGERDEVEVGVRIDSLQEVRYLRNGGVLPYVIRKVVARTKAINA
;
A
#
# COMPACT_ATOMS: atom_id res chain seq x y z
N ASN A 1 3.05 0.13 -15.40
CA ASN A 1 3.79 1.40 -15.25
C ASN A 1 2.87 2.45 -14.66
N TYR A 2 2.20 2.10 -13.57
CA TYR A 2 1.23 2.95 -12.90
C TYR A 2 1.93 4.10 -12.18
N GLY A 3 1.45 5.32 -12.35
CA GLY A 3 2.09 6.52 -11.81
C GLY A 3 3.30 7.01 -12.58
N ALA A 4 3.52 6.53 -13.81
CA ALA A 4 4.56 7.03 -14.67
C ALA A 4 4.30 8.46 -15.16
N GLY A 5 5.38 9.22 -15.35
CA GLY A 5 5.33 10.61 -15.79
C GLY A 5 6.06 11.53 -14.81
N SER A 6 5.72 12.81 -14.84
CA SER A 6 6.32 13.78 -13.91
C SER A 6 6.02 13.38 -12.47
N SER A 7 7.04 13.34 -11.62
CA SER A 7 6.87 13.15 -10.18
C SER A 7 5.98 14.27 -9.63
N ARG A 8 4.73 13.91 -9.29
CA ARG A 8 3.77 14.80 -8.67
C ARG A 8 3.30 14.16 -7.39
N ASP A 9 3.76 14.66 -6.26
CA ASP A 9 3.39 14.13 -4.94
C ASP A 9 1.88 14.17 -4.69
N TRP A 10 1.18 15.10 -5.35
CA TRP A 10 -0.29 15.17 -5.36
C TRP A 10 -0.96 13.90 -5.87
N ALA A 11 -0.34 13.12 -6.75
CA ALA A 11 -0.92 11.88 -7.27
C ALA A 11 -1.19 10.87 -6.14
N ALA A 12 -0.28 10.76 -5.16
CA ALA A 12 -0.49 9.88 -4.00
C ALA A 12 -1.34 10.55 -2.91
N LYS A 13 -1.14 11.86 -2.68
CA LYS A 13 -1.87 12.59 -1.63
C LYS A 13 -3.37 12.64 -1.89
N ALA A 14 -3.78 12.85 -3.14
CA ALA A 14 -5.20 12.85 -3.52
C ALA A 14 -5.86 11.51 -3.21
N GLN A 15 -5.20 10.40 -3.51
CA GLN A 15 -5.72 9.05 -3.24
C GLN A 15 -5.90 8.80 -1.75
N ALA A 16 -4.91 9.17 -0.94
CA ALA A 16 -5.01 9.05 0.51
C ALA A 16 -6.17 9.89 1.08
N LEU A 17 -6.39 11.10 0.55
CA LEU A 17 -7.52 11.96 0.96
C LEU A 17 -8.89 11.39 0.55
N LEU A 18 -8.97 10.64 -0.55
CA LEU A 18 -10.16 9.90 -0.96
C LEU A 18 -10.37 8.60 -0.16
N GLY A 19 -9.49 8.29 0.80
CA GLY A 19 -9.61 7.12 1.66
C GLY A 19 -9.03 5.83 1.08
N VAL A 20 -8.34 5.88 -0.07
CA VAL A 20 -7.67 4.72 -0.67
C VAL A 20 -6.66 4.13 0.31
N LYS A 21 -6.71 2.80 0.52
CA LYS A 21 -5.81 2.07 1.45
C LYS A 21 -4.73 1.28 0.74
N ALA A 22 -5.04 0.77 -0.45
CA ALA A 22 -4.12 0.00 -1.27
C ALA A 22 -4.35 0.31 -2.74
N VAL A 23 -3.30 0.17 -3.53
CA VAL A 23 -3.33 0.22 -5.00
C VAL A 23 -2.74 -1.08 -5.49
N VAL A 24 -3.47 -1.82 -6.31
CA VAL A 24 -2.99 -3.06 -6.95
C VAL A 24 -2.78 -2.78 -8.44
N ALA A 25 -1.59 -3.06 -8.97
CA ALA A 25 -1.29 -2.86 -10.39
C ALA A 25 -0.26 -3.88 -10.91
N ARG A 26 -0.23 -4.13 -12.23
CA ARG A 26 0.81 -5.02 -12.83
C ARG A 26 2.24 -4.52 -12.62
N SER A 27 2.42 -3.20 -12.59
CA SER A 27 3.69 -2.56 -12.26
C SER A 27 3.47 -1.10 -11.89
N ILE A 28 4.25 -0.62 -10.92
CA ILE A 28 4.17 0.73 -10.35
C ILE A 28 5.54 1.41 -10.55
N GLU A 29 5.53 2.66 -11.00
CA GLU A 29 6.74 3.45 -11.16
C GLU A 29 7.42 3.67 -9.80
N ARG A 30 8.76 3.65 -9.77
CA ARG A 30 9.57 3.62 -8.54
C ARG A 30 9.30 4.81 -7.62
N ILE A 31 9.30 6.03 -8.15
CA ILE A 31 9.07 7.27 -7.37
C ILE A 31 7.62 7.29 -6.88
N HIS A 32 6.66 6.95 -7.75
CA HIS A 32 5.27 6.91 -7.35
C HIS A 32 5.01 5.89 -6.23
N ARG A 33 5.66 4.72 -6.26
CA ARG A 33 5.59 3.71 -5.19
C ARG A 33 6.01 4.29 -3.84
N SER A 34 7.14 5.01 -3.79
CA SER A 34 7.59 5.64 -2.53
C SER A 34 6.64 6.76 -2.08
N ASN A 35 6.02 7.49 -3.00
CA ASN A 35 4.99 8.49 -2.68
C ASN A 35 3.73 7.85 -2.06
N LEU A 36 3.25 6.73 -2.61
CA LEU A 36 2.13 5.96 -2.05
C LEU A 36 2.44 5.52 -0.61
N ILE A 37 3.60 4.90 -0.39
CA ILE A 37 4.06 4.48 0.93
C ILE A 37 4.15 5.67 1.89
N GLY A 38 4.71 6.79 1.42
CA GLY A 38 4.79 8.02 2.19
C GLY A 38 3.42 8.54 2.64
N MET A 39 2.38 8.32 1.84
CA MET A 39 0.99 8.68 2.18
C MET A 39 0.23 7.59 2.95
N GLY A 40 0.88 6.46 3.26
CA GLY A 40 0.25 5.33 3.96
C GLY A 40 -0.63 4.45 3.06
N VAL A 41 -0.50 4.58 1.74
CA VAL A 41 -1.18 3.74 0.75
C VAL A 41 -0.26 2.58 0.36
N ILE A 42 -0.76 1.35 0.39
CA ILE A 42 0.05 0.14 0.13
C ILE A 42 0.12 -0.13 -1.38
N PRO A 43 1.32 -0.08 -2.01
CA PRO A 43 1.47 -0.35 -3.43
C PRO A 43 1.71 -1.84 -3.69
N LEU A 44 0.65 -2.55 -4.06
CA LEU A 44 0.66 -3.97 -4.37
C LEU A 44 0.86 -4.21 -5.86
N GLN A 45 1.62 -5.25 -6.18
CA GLN A 45 1.88 -5.69 -7.54
C GLN A 45 1.46 -7.14 -7.74
N PHE A 46 0.84 -7.43 -8.88
CA PHE A 46 0.56 -8.81 -9.28
C PHE A 46 1.87 -9.59 -9.51
N ARG A 47 1.84 -10.89 -9.22
CA ARG A 47 2.97 -11.80 -9.44
C ARG A 47 2.79 -12.57 -10.76
N ASP A 48 3.89 -13.15 -11.26
CA ASP A 48 3.89 -14.11 -12.37
C ASP A 48 3.15 -13.68 -13.64
N GLY A 49 3.14 -12.37 -13.93
CA GLY A 49 2.46 -11.81 -15.10
C GLY A 49 0.93 -11.74 -14.97
N GLN A 50 0.37 -12.09 -13.82
CA GLN A 50 -1.05 -11.93 -13.52
C GLN A 50 -1.48 -10.47 -13.61
N SER A 51 -2.77 -10.28 -13.81
CA SER A 51 -3.37 -8.98 -13.98
C SER A 51 -4.82 -8.96 -13.50
N VAL A 52 -5.37 -7.76 -13.41
CA VAL A 52 -6.79 -7.57 -13.10
C VAL A 52 -7.72 -8.23 -14.13
N ASP A 53 -7.27 -8.37 -15.39
CA ASP A 53 -8.07 -8.94 -16.47
C ASP A 53 -8.35 -10.43 -16.22
N ASP A 54 -7.44 -11.12 -15.53
CA ASP A 54 -7.56 -12.52 -15.16
C ASP A 54 -8.63 -12.75 -14.07
N LEU A 55 -8.92 -11.71 -13.30
CA LEU A 55 -9.81 -11.77 -12.14
C LEU A 55 -11.27 -11.48 -12.47
N LYS A 56 -11.56 -10.94 -13.66
CA LYS A 56 -12.93 -10.64 -14.12
C LYS A 56 -13.76 -9.91 -13.06
N LEU A 57 -13.18 -8.88 -12.44
CA LEU A 57 -13.83 -8.10 -11.39
C LEU A 57 -14.89 -7.17 -12.00
N ASP A 58 -16.04 -7.06 -11.36
CA ASP A 58 -17.11 -6.13 -11.75
C ASP A 58 -17.25 -4.91 -10.82
N GLY A 59 -16.51 -4.92 -9.70
CA GLY A 59 -16.47 -3.83 -8.72
C GLY A 59 -17.44 -4.00 -7.55
N SER A 60 -18.25 -5.06 -7.54
CA SER A 60 -19.11 -5.42 -6.40
C SER A 60 -18.38 -6.22 -5.32
N GLU A 61 -17.15 -6.69 -5.61
CA GLU A 61 -16.40 -7.56 -4.72
C GLU A 61 -15.84 -6.83 -3.50
N MET A 62 -15.72 -7.55 -2.38
CA MET A 62 -14.93 -7.12 -1.24
C MET A 62 -13.52 -7.70 -1.32
N LEU A 63 -12.52 -6.84 -1.16
CA LEU A 63 -11.11 -7.19 -1.25
C LEU A 63 -10.46 -7.15 0.14
N ASP A 64 -10.02 -8.30 0.63
CA ASP A 64 -9.22 -8.40 1.85
C ASP A 64 -7.74 -8.62 1.51
N PHE A 65 -6.85 -8.06 2.32
CA PHE A 65 -5.41 -8.23 2.18
C PHE A 65 -4.83 -8.84 3.45
N VAL A 66 -4.22 -10.02 3.33
CA VAL A 66 -3.65 -10.77 4.46
C VAL A 66 -2.12 -10.75 4.38
N GLY A 67 -1.44 -10.61 5.52
CA GLY A 67 0.03 -10.58 5.62
C GLY A 67 0.64 -9.18 5.68
N LEU A 68 -0.16 -8.15 5.98
CA LEU A 68 0.31 -6.75 6.05
C LEU A 68 0.95 -6.35 7.40
N ASP A 69 0.82 -7.17 8.44
CA ASP A 69 1.32 -6.84 9.78
C ASP A 69 2.85 -6.96 9.89
N ASP A 70 3.44 -7.90 9.16
CA ASP A 70 4.85 -8.30 9.26
C ASP A 70 5.73 -7.80 8.12
N LEU A 71 5.35 -6.69 7.48
CA LEU A 71 6.10 -6.11 6.36
C LEU A 71 7.57 -5.79 6.74
N GLN A 72 8.50 -6.22 5.88
CA GLN A 72 9.94 -6.04 6.02
C GLN A 72 10.55 -5.37 4.78
N VAL A 73 11.81 -4.97 4.87
CA VAL A 73 12.57 -4.50 3.70
C VAL A 73 12.78 -5.66 2.73
N GLY A 74 12.54 -5.41 1.45
CA GLY A 74 12.56 -6.40 0.39
C GLY A 74 11.17 -6.62 -0.21
N ASP A 75 11.00 -7.78 -0.84
CA ASP A 75 9.76 -8.18 -1.48
C ASP A 75 8.92 -9.00 -0.49
N ASN A 76 7.69 -8.57 -0.22
CA ASN A 76 6.81 -9.19 0.75
C ASN A 76 5.59 -9.81 0.03
N PRO A 77 5.26 -11.09 0.27
CA PRO A 77 4.01 -11.68 -0.21
C PRO A 77 2.82 -11.16 0.58
N VAL A 78 1.72 -10.89 -0.12
CA VAL A 78 0.43 -10.50 0.45
C VAL A 78 -0.63 -11.30 -0.28
N LEU A 79 -1.54 -11.91 0.47
CA LEU A 79 -2.66 -12.64 -0.11
C LEU A 79 -3.82 -11.66 -0.34
N LEU A 80 -4.22 -11.48 -1.59
CA LEU A 80 -5.44 -10.80 -1.96
C LEU A 80 -6.57 -11.82 -1.98
N VAL A 81 -7.55 -11.64 -1.09
CA VAL A 81 -8.76 -12.46 -1.02
C VAL A 81 -9.91 -11.66 -1.63
N ILE A 82 -10.53 -12.20 -2.68
CA ILE A 82 -11.64 -11.58 -3.40
C ILE A 82 -12.91 -12.31 -2.97
N ARG A 83 -13.84 -11.60 -2.33
CA ARG A 83 -15.16 -12.11 -1.96
C ARG A 83 -16.19 -11.56 -2.92
N ARG A 84 -16.78 -12.43 -3.73
CA ARG A 84 -17.77 -12.07 -4.75
C ARG A 84 -19.17 -12.01 -4.15
N ALA A 85 -20.06 -11.28 -4.80
CA ALA A 85 -21.43 -11.08 -4.34
C ALA A 85 -22.28 -12.37 -4.37
N ASP A 86 -21.92 -13.32 -5.23
CA ASP A 86 -22.52 -14.67 -5.33
C ASP A 86 -22.03 -15.64 -4.24
N GLY A 87 -21.06 -15.23 -3.41
CA GLY A 87 -20.46 -16.03 -2.36
C GLY A 87 -19.21 -16.79 -2.80
N GLU A 88 -18.80 -16.71 -4.07
CA GLU A 88 -17.53 -17.26 -4.53
C GLU A 88 -16.34 -16.51 -3.90
N ARG A 89 -15.22 -17.23 -3.78
CA ARG A 89 -14.00 -16.73 -3.15
C ARG A 89 -12.79 -17.12 -3.97
N ASP A 90 -12.04 -16.11 -4.40
CA ASP A 90 -10.76 -16.29 -5.07
C ASP A 90 -9.62 -15.78 -4.20
N GLU A 91 -8.45 -16.40 -4.37
CA GLU A 91 -7.22 -16.02 -3.69
C GLU A 91 -6.10 -15.81 -4.72
N VAL A 92 -5.43 -14.66 -4.61
CA VAL A 92 -4.38 -14.25 -5.54
C VAL A 92 -3.19 -13.76 -4.75
N GLU A 93 -2.00 -14.24 -5.09
CA GLU A 93 -0.78 -13.74 -4.47
C GLU A 93 -0.34 -12.43 -5.15
N VAL A 94 -0.22 -11.38 -4.35
CA VAL A 94 0.34 -10.10 -4.75
C VAL A 94 1.59 -9.81 -3.92
N GLY A 95 2.40 -8.85 -4.35
CA GLY A 95 3.63 -8.46 -3.68
C GLY A 95 3.67 -6.97 -3.36
N VAL A 96 4.26 -6.62 -2.22
CA VAL A 96 4.69 -5.24 -1.95
C VAL A 96 6.20 -5.21 -1.78
N ARG A 97 6.84 -4.33 -2.54
CA ARG A 97 8.27 -4.06 -2.42
C ARG A 97 8.50 -2.86 -1.53
N ILE A 98 9.36 -3.03 -0.52
CA ILE A 98 9.75 -1.98 0.41
C ILE A 98 11.26 -1.83 0.36
N ASP A 99 11.75 -0.63 0.02
CA ASP A 99 13.17 -0.40 -0.21
C ASP A 99 13.92 0.05 1.05
N SER A 100 13.22 0.43 2.14
CA SER A 100 13.88 0.87 3.38
C SER A 100 13.08 0.61 4.66
N LEU A 101 13.79 0.54 5.79
CA LEU A 101 13.16 0.47 7.13
C LEU A 101 12.28 1.69 7.42
N GLN A 102 12.60 2.83 6.81
CA GLN A 102 11.84 4.06 6.99
C GLN A 102 10.46 3.97 6.31
N GLU A 103 10.38 3.34 5.15
CA GLU A 103 9.13 3.03 4.45
C GLU A 103 8.24 2.08 5.27
N VAL A 104 8.82 1.03 5.89
CA VAL A 104 8.09 0.15 6.84
C VAL A 104 7.48 0.97 7.98
N ARG A 105 8.26 1.88 8.57
CA ARG A 105 7.79 2.74 9.66
C ARG A 105 6.66 3.67 9.20
N TYR A 106 6.72 4.20 7.99
CA TYR A 106 5.64 5.01 7.43
C TYR A 106 4.35 4.21 7.30
N LEU A 107 4.37 3.03 6.68
CA LEU A 107 3.17 2.20 6.54
C LEU A 107 2.55 1.87 7.91
N ARG A 108 3.36 1.43 8.88
CA ARG A 108 2.90 1.12 10.24
C ARG A 108 2.27 2.29 10.99
N ASN A 109 2.58 3.51 10.59
CA ASN A 109 2.03 4.72 11.21
C ASN A 109 0.91 5.37 10.38
N GLY A 110 0.56 4.82 9.22
CA GLY A 110 -0.41 5.42 8.30
C GLY A 110 0.15 6.58 7.48
N GLY A 111 1.47 6.63 7.29
CA GLY A 111 2.18 7.61 6.46
C GLY A 111 3.25 8.42 7.20
N VAL A 112 3.96 9.26 6.44
CA VAL A 112 5.08 10.08 6.90
C VAL A 112 4.65 11.11 7.94
N LEU A 113 3.54 11.82 7.71
CA LEU A 113 3.09 12.87 8.64
C LEU A 113 2.67 12.29 10.00
N PRO A 114 1.80 11.25 10.06
CA PRO A 114 1.51 10.59 11.33
C PRO A 114 2.76 10.09 12.06
N TYR A 115 3.72 9.49 11.34
CA TYR A 115 4.98 9.02 11.93
C TYR A 115 5.77 10.17 12.58
N VAL A 116 5.97 11.28 11.85
CA VAL A 116 6.72 12.44 12.35
C VAL A 116 6.01 13.06 13.55
N ILE A 117 4.70 13.25 13.50
CA ILE A 117 3.91 13.83 14.60
C ILE A 117 4.03 12.97 15.86
N ARG A 118 3.83 11.64 15.74
CA ARG A 118 3.96 10.72 16.89
C ARG A 118 5.36 10.77 17.48
N LYS A 119 6.41 10.81 16.65
CA LYS A 119 7.81 10.91 17.10
C LYS A 119 8.09 12.22 17.85
N VAL A 120 7.60 13.35 17.34
CA VAL A 120 7.77 14.66 17.99
C VAL A 120 7.05 14.69 19.33
N VAL A 121 5.78 14.26 19.38
CA VAL A 121 4.99 14.22 20.63
C VAL A 121 5.65 13.33 21.68
N ALA A 122 6.13 12.14 21.29
CA ALA A 122 6.82 11.24 22.21
C ALA A 122 8.10 11.87 22.78
N ARG A 123 8.90 12.53 21.93
CA ARG A 123 10.12 13.23 22.35
C ARG A 123 9.82 14.36 23.33
N THR A 124 8.80 15.19 23.05
CA THR A 124 8.41 16.30 23.94
C THR A 124 7.95 15.79 25.30
N LYS A 125 7.15 14.71 25.35
CA LYS A 125 6.73 14.10 26.62
C LYS A 125 7.92 13.62 27.46
N ALA A 126 8.92 13.00 26.83
CA ALA A 126 10.11 12.51 27.52
C ALA A 126 11.01 13.63 28.08
N ILE A 127 10.99 14.84 27.49
CA ILE A 127 11.74 16.00 28.01
C ILE A 127 11.04 16.60 29.24
N ASN A 128 9.72 16.50 29.31
CA ASN A 128 8.91 17.12 30.36
C ASN A 128 8.56 16.17 31.51
N ALA A 129 9.09 14.95 31.52
CA ALA A 129 8.94 13.93 32.56
C ALA A 129 10.25 13.81 33.34
#